data_AF-A0A2A4VW05-F1
#
_entry.id   AF-A0A2A4VW05-F1
#
_cell.length_a   1.000
_cell.length_b   1.000
_cell.length_c   1.000
_cell.angle_alpha   90.00
_cell.angle_beta   90.00
_cell.angle_gamma   90.00
#
_symmetry.space_group_name_H-M   'P 1'
#
loop_
_entity.id
_entity.type
_entity.pdbx_description
1 polymer ?
#
loop_
_entity_poly.entity_id
_entity_poly.type
_entity_poly.pdbx_seq_one_letter_code
_entity_poly.pdbx_strand_id
1 'polypeptide(L)'
;MNSLKPNGIALRLCYEQGETAHSRGLHLNDCVYRKTDKRLAWQNGFRAAAQQIPRYAGNVENQQRGQHWLKHIKQQLKTHSHHKNGDNSCLC
;
A
#
# COMPACT_ATOMS: atom_id res chain seq x y z
N MET A 1 -8.89 12.84 -21.88
CA MET A 1 -8.08 12.14 -20.86
C MET A 1 -8.95 11.89 -19.65
N ASN A 2 -9.41 10.65 -19.45
CA ASN A 2 -10.36 10.32 -18.40
C ASN A 2 -9.68 10.41 -17.03
N SER A 3 -9.96 11.50 -16.32
CA SER A 3 -9.58 11.69 -14.94
C SER A 3 -10.37 10.69 -14.09
N LEU A 4 -9.75 9.56 -13.77
CA LEU A 4 -10.20 8.62 -12.75
C LEU A 4 -10.15 9.35 -11.40
N LYS A 5 -11.12 10.22 -11.14
CA LYS A 5 -11.37 10.76 -9.80
C LYS A 5 -11.60 9.55 -8.89
N PRO A 6 -10.77 9.30 -7.87
CA PRO A 6 -10.97 8.19 -6.96
C PRO A 6 -12.22 8.46 -6.12
N ASN A 7 -13.38 8.07 -6.65
CA ASN A 7 -14.60 7.96 -5.88
C ASN A 7 -14.38 6.86 -4.84
N GLY A 8 -14.20 7.28 -3.59
CA GLY A 8 -13.98 6.42 -2.45
C GLY A 8 -12.63 6.71 -1.81
N ILE A 9 -12.68 7.28 -0.60
CA ILE A 9 -11.55 7.49 0.32
C ILE A 9 -10.57 6.30 0.32
N ALA A 10 -11.08 5.09 0.16
CA ALA A 10 -10.30 3.86 0.04
C ALA A 10 -9.31 3.84 -1.14
N LEU A 11 -9.66 4.36 -2.33
CA LEU A 11 -8.77 4.40 -3.50
C LEU A 11 -7.67 5.45 -3.34
N ARG A 12 -8.00 6.61 -2.75
CA ARG A 12 -7.01 7.64 -2.42
C ARG A 12 -5.97 7.11 -1.42
N LEU A 13 -6.41 6.42 -0.36
CA LEU A 13 -5.51 5.77 0.59
C LEU A 13 -4.61 4.72 -0.08
N CYS A 14 -5.14 3.94 -1.03
CA CYS A 14 -4.32 2.98 -1.78
C CYS A 14 -3.25 3.69 -2.61
N TYR A 15 -3.58 4.81 -3.25
CA TYR A 15 -2.65 5.63 -4.01
C TYR A 15 -1.53 6.21 -3.13
N GLU A 16 -1.87 6.87 -2.02
CA GLU A 16 -0.91 7.45 -1.06
C GLU A 16 0.03 6.39 -0.46
N GLN A 17 -0.49 5.18 -0.21
CA GLN A 17 0.33 4.04 0.21
C GLN A 17 1.28 3.55 -0.89
N GLY A 18 0.92 3.70 -2.16
CA GLY A 18 1.80 3.41 -3.30
C GLY A 18 2.99 4.36 -3.33
N GLU A 19 2.73 5.66 -3.15
CA GLU A 19 3.78 6.69 -3.07
C GLU A 19 4.73 6.42 -1.89
N THR A 20 4.15 6.14 -0.72
CA THR A 20 4.91 5.81 0.49
C THR A 20 5.77 4.56 0.30
N ALA A 21 5.26 3.54 -0.40
CA ALA A 21 6.01 2.31 -0.66
C ALA A 21 7.26 2.56 -1.50
N HIS A 22 7.15 3.40 -2.54
CA HIS A 22 8.32 3.79 -3.35
C HIS A 22 9.35 4.56 -2.52
N SER A 23 8.91 5.56 -1.74
CA SER A 23 9.80 6.33 -0.84
C SER A 23 10.49 5.47 0.22
N ARG A 24 9.90 4.31 0.56
CA ARG A 24 10.48 3.32 1.48
C ARG A 24 11.32 2.25 0.78
N GLY A 25 11.58 2.36 -0.53
CA GLY A 25 12.41 1.41 -1.25
C GLY A 25 11.78 0.03 -1.46
N LEU A 26 10.46 -0.08 -1.43
CA LEU A 26 9.75 -1.30 -1.81
C LEU A 26 9.65 -1.44 -3.33
N HIS A 27 9.33 -2.63 -3.81
CA HIS A 27 9.08 -2.88 -5.23
C HIS A 27 7.60 -2.75 -5.60
N LEU A 28 7.33 -2.44 -6.87
CA LEU A 28 5.97 -2.41 -7.43
C LEU A 28 5.21 -3.75 -7.21
N ASN A 29 5.94 -4.86 -7.16
CA ASN A 29 5.37 -6.19 -6.94
C ASN A 29 5.02 -6.49 -5.48
N ASP A 30 5.44 -5.64 -4.53
CA ASP A 30 5.12 -5.80 -3.10
C ASP A 30 3.69 -5.35 -2.75
N CYS A 31 2.87 -4.98 -3.75
CA CYS A 31 1.50 -4.52 -3.56
C CYS A 31 0.66 -5.50 -2.73
N VAL A 32 0.13 -5.01 -1.60
CA VAL A 32 -0.70 -5.79 -0.65
C VAL A 32 -2.13 -6.02 -1.13
N TYR A 33 -2.59 -5.27 -2.13
CA TYR A 33 -3.97 -5.26 -2.56
C TYR A 33 -4.24 -6.34 -3.61
N ARG A 34 -5.26 -7.18 -3.34
CA ARG A 34 -5.75 -8.19 -4.29
C ARG A 34 -6.81 -7.66 -5.25
N LYS A 35 -7.66 -6.73 -4.81
CA LYS A 35 -8.71 -6.12 -5.65
C LYS A 35 -8.07 -5.26 -6.73
N THR A 36 -8.49 -5.44 -7.99
CA THR A 36 -7.90 -4.79 -9.17
C THR A 36 -7.89 -3.27 -9.06
N ASP A 37 -8.99 -2.64 -8.63
CA ASP A 37 -9.05 -1.16 -8.54
C ASP A 37 -8.09 -0.59 -7.49
N LYS A 38 -8.01 -1.26 -6.32
CA LYS A 38 -7.10 -0.88 -5.23
C LYS A 38 -5.65 -1.09 -5.60
N ARG A 39 -5.36 -2.20 -6.30
CA ARG A 39 -4.03 -2.50 -6.83
C ARG A 39 -3.62 -1.46 -7.86
N LEU A 40 -4.50 -1.11 -8.79
CA LEU A 40 -4.24 -0.11 -9.82
C LEU A 40 -3.98 1.27 -9.19
N ALA A 41 -4.80 1.68 -8.22
CA ALA A 41 -4.58 2.93 -7.49
C ALA A 41 -3.20 2.96 -6.79
N TRP A 42 -2.82 1.88 -6.10
CA TRP A 42 -1.51 1.75 -5.45
C TRP A 42 -0.36 1.78 -6.46
N GLN A 43 -0.47 1.05 -7.58
CA GLN A 43 0.57 1.03 -8.62
C GLN A 43 0.73 2.40 -9.30
N ASN A 44 -0.38 3.13 -9.49
CA ASN A 44 -0.34 4.48 -10.03
C ASN A 44 0.40 5.43 -9.08
N GLY A 45 0.12 5.39 -7.77
CA GLY A 45 0.85 6.18 -6.77
C GLY A 45 2.33 5.82 -6.70
N PHE A 46 2.64 4.52 -6.72
CA PHE A 46 4.03 4.06 -6.76
C PHE A 46 4.79 4.61 -7.97
N ARG A 47 4.18 4.55 -9.16
CA ARG A 47 4.77 5.08 -10.40
C ARG A 47 4.90 6.61 -10.37
N ALA A 48 3.91 7.31 -9.82
CA ALA A 48 3.95 8.77 -9.68
C ALA A 48 5.10 9.22 -8.76
N ALA A 49 5.32 8.52 -7.65
CA ALA A 49 6.47 8.76 -6.78
C ALA A 49 7.80 8.40 -7.46
N ALA A 50 7.82 7.33 -8.28
CA ALA A 50 9.01 6.93 -9.04
C ALA A 50 9.42 7.94 -10.13
N GLN A 51 8.46 8.67 -10.70
CA GLN A 51 8.74 9.75 -11.64
C GLN A 51 9.29 11.01 -10.94
N GLN A 52 8.84 11.29 -9.71
CA GLN A 52 9.27 12.46 -8.94
C GLN A 52 10.60 12.24 -8.22
N ILE A 53 10.85 11.02 -7.75
CA ILE A 53 12.05 10.65 -6.99
C ILE A 53 12.80 9.59 -7.79
N PRO A 54 13.74 9.99 -8.66
CA PRO A 54 14.55 9.05 -9.42
C PRO A 54 15.40 8.22 -8.45
N ARG A 55 14.97 6.97 -8.25
CA ARG A 55 15.64 5.88 -7.53
C ARG A 55 16.40 6.31 -6.27
N TYR A 56 15.73 6.19 -5.12
CA TYR A 56 16.37 5.87 -3.84
C TYR A 56 16.84 4.39 -3.85
N ALA A 57 17.61 3.99 -4.87
CA ALA A 57 18.05 2.62 -5.05
C ALA A 57 19.27 2.35 -4.16
N GLY A 58 19.10 1.48 -3.16
CA GLY A 58 20.24 0.77 -2.57
C GLY A 58 20.48 0.98 -1.08
N ASN A 59 19.70 1.79 -0.36
CA ASN A 59 19.88 1.90 1.09
C ASN A 59 19.19 0.71 1.78
N VAL A 60 19.96 -0.31 2.16
CA VAL A 60 19.49 -1.56 2.79
C VAL A 60 18.60 -1.28 4.02
N GLU A 61 18.91 -0.22 4.76
CA GLU A 61 18.11 0.24 5.90
C GLU A 61 16.68 0.65 5.50
N ASN A 62 16.54 1.38 4.38
CA ASN A 62 15.24 1.77 3.86
C ASN A 62 14.44 0.55 3.39
N GLN A 63 15.09 -0.41 2.74
CA GLN A 63 14.43 -1.64 2.31
C GLN A 63 13.89 -2.45 3.51
N GLN A 64 14.66 -2.56 4.60
CA GLN A 64 14.19 -3.20 5.83
C GLN A 64 13.02 -2.45 6.47
N ARG A 65 13.09 -1.12 6.56
CA ARG A 65 11.96 -0.27 7.03
C ARG A 65 10.72 -0.41 6.14
N GLY A 66 10.91 -0.51 4.83
CA GLY A 66 9.85 -0.77 3.86
C GLY A 66 9.17 -2.11 4.11
N GLN A 67 9.95 -3.18 4.27
CA GLN A 67 9.42 -4.53 4.55
C GLN A 67 8.69 -4.60 5.90
N HIS A 68 9.22 -3.94 6.95
CA HIS A 68 8.54 -3.86 8.24
C HIS A 68 7.20 -3.13 8.14
N TRP A 69 7.17 -2.00 7.42
CA TRP A 69 5.92 -1.28 7.14
C TRP A 69 4.93 -2.12 6.32
N LEU A 70 5.43 -2.85 5.31
CA LEU A 70 4.61 -3.74 4.50
C LEU A 70 3.92 -4.82 5.36
N LYS A 71 4.65 -5.40 6.32
CA LYS A 71 4.09 -6.37 7.28
C LYS A 71 2.98 -5.74 8.13
N HIS A 72 3.18 -4.51 8.61
CA HIS A 72 2.17 -3.78 9.38
C HIS A 72 0.90 -3.48 8.56
N ILE A 73 1.05 -3.00 7.31
CA ILE A 73 -0.10 -2.76 6.41
C ILE A 73 -0.85 -4.07 6.13
N LYS A 74 -0.13 -5.18 5.87
CA LYS A 74 -0.76 -6.50 5.70
C LYS A 74 -1.55 -6.92 6.93
N GLN A 75 -1.05 -6.66 8.14
CA GLN A 75 -1.79 -6.93 9.38
C GLN A 75 -3.05 -6.07 9.49
N GLN A 76 -2.97 -4.76 9.23
CA GLN A 76 -4.15 -3.88 9.27
C GLN A 76 -5.22 -4.27 8.24
N LEU A 77 -4.83 -4.66 7.03
CA LEU A 77 -5.78 -5.12 6.02
C LEU A 77 -6.47 -6.44 6.43
N LYS A 78 -5.78 -7.31 7.17
CA LYS A 78 -6.36 -8.53 7.74
C LYS A 78 -7.32 -8.21 8.89
N THR A 79 -6.95 -7.35 9.83
CA THR A 79 -7.80 -6.99 10.97
C THR A 79 -9.05 -6.21 10.53
N HIS A 80 -8.93 -5.33 9.52
CA HIS A 80 -10.09 -4.65 8.92
C HIS A 80 -10.96 -5.57 8.06
N SER A 81 -10.46 -6.72 7.59
CA SER A 81 -11.30 -7.74 6.95
C SER A 81 -12.07 -8.59 7.96
N HIS A 82 -11.59 -8.71 9.21
CA HIS A 82 -12.31 -9.39 10.28
C HIS A 82 -13.31 -8.50 11.04
N HIS A 83 -13.19 -7.17 10.98
CA HIS A 83 -14.16 -6.25 11.61
C HIS A 83 -15.40 -5.95 10.74
N LYS A 84 -15.90 -6.97 10.03
CA LYS A 84 -17.28 -7.01 9.53
C LYS A 84 -17.92 -8.34 9.88
N ASN A 85 -17.93 -8.66 11.17
CA ASN A 85 -19.07 -9.19 11.92
C ASN A 85 -18.59 -9.45 13.35
N GLY A 86 -19.50 -9.25 14.30
CA GLY A 86 -19.23 -9.12 15.72
C GLY A 86 -18.52 -10.31 16.37
N ASP A 87 -18.14 -10.07 17.62
CA ASP A 87 -17.86 -11.07 18.64
C ASP A 87 -17.00 -12.26 18.19
N ASN A 88 -15.68 -12.11 18.30
CA ASN A 88 -14.91 -13.21 18.88
C ASN A 88 -13.58 -12.72 19.44
N SER A 89 -13.61 -12.58 20.76
CA SER A 89 -12.47 -12.75 21.66
C SER A 89 -11.52 -13.84 21.17
N CYS A 90 -10.31 -13.47 20.77
CA CYS A 90 -9.17 -14.39 20.80
C CYS A 90 -8.65 -14.45 22.24
N LEU A 91 -9.23 -15.34 23.04
CA LEU A 91 -8.49 -16.07 24.08
C LEU A 91 -7.92 -17.34 23.45
N CYS A 92 -6.79 -17.78 24.02
CA CYS A 92 -5.94 -18.94 23.71
C CYS A 92 -4.68 -18.59 22.90
#